data_AF-A0A4Q5Z8P1-F1
#
_entry.id   AF-A0A4Q5Z8P1-F1
#
_cell.length_a   1.000
_cell.length_b   1.000
_cell.length_c   1.000
_cell.angle_alpha   90.00
_cell.angle_beta   90.00
_cell.angle_gamma   90.00
#
_symmetry.space_group_name_H-M   'P 1'
#
loop_
_entity.id
_entity.type
_entity.pdbx_description
1 polymer ?
#
loop_
_entity_poly.entity_id
_entity_poly.type
_entity_poly.pdbx_seq_one_letter_code
_entity_poly.pdbx_strand_id
1 'polypeptide(L)'
;MRNLGILSVLLFACLMATAQPTNDVCTSNVLLTQGGAPVAGTTQAATATSGIPVACAIGTPDDDVWYRFQPNQTTAAISLLDIGSDLVNSGARIQVLTGTCGGTYTSFACGKNTVSLTGLNTSTTYLVRVYSEGAGQASGSAWGFRIILTPALPTIVTGGRMNEVYRQQSISSINALSDPWEITYGPDDKLWVTESKGYRVYRVNPTDGGRNMVLDVSQNSRFLPVGDQPFNCQFNNGSGAQGGFAGLALHPKFLAATGAKNFVYVAYVHSQTNSNFFTSRVVRFTFNTTTERLESPIWLTDSLPGSNDHNSQRLIVAPVGGVDYLFYACGDMGAGQFGNKLRPIRAQLIGSVEGKVLRFNLEPDGDVNNYDKWIPSTGTGNTTNPYNATLGKQSPVWAIGIRNNQGFAYDPVLDKLYGS
;
A
#
# COMPACT_ATOMS: atom_id res chain seq x y z
N MET A 1 -47.20 57.58 -64.63
CA MET A 1 -45.76 57.50 -64.98
C MET A 1 -44.98 57.25 -63.70
N ARG A 2 -44.12 56.23 -63.74
CA ARG A 2 -42.95 55.92 -62.87
C ARG A 2 -42.66 56.88 -61.70
N ASN A 3 -42.44 56.37 -60.49
CA ASN A 3 -41.15 55.77 -60.12
C ASN A 3 -41.20 55.01 -58.78
N LEU A 4 -40.52 53.88 -58.79
CA LEU A 4 -40.21 52.98 -57.69
C LEU A 4 -39.09 53.61 -56.84
N GLY A 5 -39.27 53.67 -55.52
CA GLY A 5 -38.22 53.95 -54.55
C GLY A 5 -38.15 52.82 -53.55
N ILE A 6 -37.20 51.90 -53.76
CA ILE A 6 -36.93 50.75 -52.90
C ILE A 6 -36.35 51.27 -51.57
N LEU A 7 -37.09 51.07 -50.48
CA LEU A 7 -36.60 51.28 -49.12
C LEU A 7 -35.93 49.97 -48.66
N SER A 8 -34.61 49.88 -48.79
CA SER A 8 -33.83 48.76 -48.26
C SER A 8 -33.75 48.86 -46.74
N VAL A 9 -34.64 48.14 -46.06
CA VAL A 9 -34.55 47.86 -44.62
C VAL A 9 -33.45 46.80 -44.44
N LEU A 10 -32.24 47.23 -44.06
CA LEU A 10 -31.24 46.33 -43.50
C LEU A 10 -31.72 45.87 -42.12
N LEU A 11 -32.31 44.69 -42.07
CA LEU A 11 -32.60 43.98 -40.83
C LEU A 11 -31.26 43.49 -40.25
N PHE A 12 -30.69 44.25 -39.31
CA PHE A 12 -29.55 43.80 -38.52
C PHE A 12 -30.08 42.73 -37.54
N ALA A 13 -30.10 41.47 -37.96
CA ALA A 13 -30.27 40.34 -37.05
C ALA A 13 -29.04 40.30 -36.14
N CYS A 14 -29.15 40.90 -34.95
CA CYS A 14 -28.17 40.73 -33.90
C CYS A 14 -28.27 39.27 -33.45
N LEU A 15 -27.41 38.40 -34.01
CA LEU A 15 -27.14 37.10 -33.41
C LEU A 15 -26.59 37.36 -32.00
N MET A 16 -27.41 37.11 -30.98
CA MET A 16 -26.97 37.05 -29.59
C MET A 16 -26.08 35.82 -29.44
N ALA A 17 -24.79 35.94 -29.81
CA ALA A 17 -23.81 34.91 -29.54
C ALA A 17 -23.60 34.87 -28.02
N THR A 18 -23.82 33.70 -27.41
CA THR A 18 -23.49 33.48 -26.00
C THR A 18 -21.98 33.61 -25.83
N ALA A 19 -21.54 34.49 -24.93
CA ALA A 19 -20.13 34.69 -24.66
C ALA A 19 -19.50 33.42 -24.05
N GLN A 20 -18.25 33.16 -24.42
CA GLN A 20 -17.47 32.06 -23.88
C GLN A 20 -17.29 32.24 -22.35
N PRO A 21 -17.20 31.15 -21.58
CA PRO A 21 -16.90 31.21 -20.15
C PRO A 21 -15.57 31.94 -19.90
N THR A 22 -15.44 32.62 -18.75
CA THR A 22 -14.20 33.35 -18.43
C THR A 22 -12.97 32.43 -18.32
N ASN A 23 -13.19 31.16 -18.02
CA ASN A 23 -12.17 30.13 -17.90
C ASN A 23 -12.16 29.13 -19.08
N ASP A 24 -12.60 29.60 -20.24
CA ASP A 24 -12.59 28.85 -21.50
C ASP A 24 -11.17 28.40 -21.90
N VAL A 25 -10.16 29.21 -21.61
CA VAL A 25 -8.76 28.88 -21.90
C VAL A 25 -7.98 28.55 -20.63
N CYS A 26 -7.01 27.63 -20.74
CA CYS A 26 -6.20 27.21 -19.59
C CYS A 26 -5.55 28.39 -18.84
N THR A 27 -5.09 29.41 -19.55
CA THR A 27 -4.42 30.58 -18.93
C THR A 27 -5.35 31.40 -18.02
N SER A 28 -6.67 31.31 -18.21
CA SER A 28 -7.70 31.94 -17.36
C SER A 28 -8.37 30.97 -16.40
N ASN A 29 -7.67 29.88 -16.04
CA ASN A 29 -8.17 28.89 -15.08
C ASN A 29 -8.60 29.53 -13.74
N VAL A 30 -9.63 28.93 -13.13
CA VAL A 30 -10.12 29.35 -11.81
C VAL A 30 -9.49 28.50 -10.70
N LEU A 31 -9.08 29.14 -9.60
CA LEU A 31 -8.52 28.44 -8.45
C LEU A 31 -9.61 27.69 -7.67
N LEU A 32 -9.39 26.40 -7.42
CA LEU A 32 -10.12 25.60 -6.45
C LEU A 32 -9.29 25.51 -5.17
N THR A 33 -9.90 25.90 -4.05
CA THR A 33 -9.31 25.70 -2.72
C THR A 33 -9.80 24.39 -2.14
N GLN A 34 -8.88 23.52 -1.70
CA GLN A 34 -9.25 22.23 -1.11
C GLN A 34 -10.00 22.44 0.22
N GLY A 35 -11.23 21.91 0.30
CA GLY A 35 -12.17 22.18 1.40
C GLY A 35 -12.89 23.52 1.30
N GLY A 36 -12.74 24.25 0.19
CA GLY A 36 -13.42 25.52 -0.09
C GLY A 36 -14.86 25.33 -0.56
N ALA A 37 -15.56 26.45 -0.74
CA ALA A 37 -16.92 26.46 -1.28
C ALA A 37 -16.94 26.02 -2.77
N PRO A 38 -18.03 25.38 -3.23
CA PRO A 38 -18.21 25.07 -4.65
C PRO A 38 -18.14 26.33 -5.53
N VAL A 39 -17.44 26.22 -6.66
CA VAL A 39 -17.27 27.29 -7.66
C VAL A 39 -18.21 27.03 -8.83
N ALA A 40 -18.94 28.04 -9.30
CA ALA A 40 -19.83 27.91 -10.46
C ALA A 40 -19.02 27.80 -11.76
N GLY A 41 -19.52 26.98 -12.69
CA GLY A 41 -18.93 26.76 -14.01
C GLY A 41 -19.99 26.42 -15.05
N THR A 42 -19.62 26.49 -16.32
CA THR A 42 -20.47 26.06 -17.44
C THR A 42 -19.58 25.69 -18.62
N THR A 43 -19.93 24.64 -19.36
CA THR A 43 -19.29 24.37 -20.67
C THR A 43 -20.04 25.04 -21.83
N GLN A 44 -21.15 25.75 -21.53
CA GLN A 44 -21.94 26.44 -22.55
C GLN A 44 -21.07 27.36 -23.37
N ALA A 45 -21.07 27.14 -24.68
CA ALA A 45 -20.27 27.86 -25.63
C ALA A 45 -18.81 27.97 -25.18
N ALA A 46 -18.22 26.92 -24.60
CA ALA A 46 -16.77 26.81 -24.42
C ALA A 46 -16.12 26.26 -25.71
N THR A 47 -14.83 26.50 -25.90
CA THR A 47 -14.05 26.05 -27.04
C THR A 47 -13.07 24.95 -26.69
N ALA A 48 -12.65 24.21 -27.71
CA ALA A 48 -11.65 23.16 -27.58
C ALA A 48 -10.27 23.75 -27.28
N THR A 49 -9.61 23.28 -26.21
CA THR A 49 -8.18 23.58 -26.03
C THR A 49 -7.35 22.57 -26.80
N SER A 50 -6.56 23.03 -27.77
CA SER A 50 -5.73 22.15 -28.59
C SER A 50 -4.48 21.65 -27.85
N GLY A 51 -3.94 20.51 -28.30
CA GLY A 51 -2.68 19.97 -27.79
C GLY A 51 -2.77 19.30 -26.41
N ILE A 52 -3.97 19.03 -25.90
CA ILE A 52 -4.15 18.31 -24.63
C ILE A 52 -4.10 16.79 -24.89
N PRO A 53 -3.27 16.02 -24.15
CA PRO A 53 -3.22 14.57 -24.29
C PRO A 53 -4.54 13.94 -23.83
N VAL A 54 -5.11 13.10 -24.67
CA VAL A 54 -6.34 12.36 -24.36
C VAL A 54 -6.08 11.36 -23.22
N ALA A 55 -5.03 10.52 -23.29
CA ALA A 55 -4.63 9.61 -22.22
C ALA A 55 -5.82 8.82 -21.60
N CYS A 56 -6.21 9.09 -20.34
CA CYS A 56 -7.36 8.45 -19.68
C CYS A 56 -8.72 9.10 -20.01
N ALA A 57 -8.71 10.24 -20.70
CA ALA A 57 -9.89 10.99 -21.08
C ALA A 57 -10.66 10.21 -22.15
N ILE A 58 -11.97 10.26 -22.07
CA ILE A 58 -12.89 9.62 -23.01
C ILE A 58 -13.86 10.67 -23.56
N GLY A 59 -14.44 10.42 -24.74
CA GLY A 59 -15.29 11.39 -25.43
C GLY A 59 -14.51 12.37 -26.29
N THR A 60 -15.16 13.48 -26.63
CA THR A 60 -14.61 14.56 -27.47
C THR A 60 -14.49 15.84 -26.64
N PRO A 61 -13.32 16.17 -26.08
CA PRO A 61 -13.13 17.40 -25.31
C PRO A 61 -13.08 18.61 -26.26
N ASP A 62 -14.25 19.12 -26.66
CA ASP A 62 -14.39 20.24 -27.59
C ASP A 62 -15.04 21.50 -26.99
N ASP A 63 -15.30 21.47 -25.68
CA ASP A 63 -15.94 22.49 -24.86
C ASP A 63 -15.29 22.57 -23.45
N ASP A 64 -13.96 22.69 -23.41
CA ASP A 64 -13.18 22.62 -22.17
C ASP A 64 -13.27 23.92 -21.34
N VAL A 65 -13.53 23.80 -20.04
CA VAL A 65 -13.29 24.90 -19.08
C VAL A 65 -12.31 24.51 -18.00
N TRP A 66 -11.50 25.48 -17.58
CA TRP A 66 -10.27 25.22 -16.83
C TRP A 66 -10.30 25.70 -15.38
N TYR A 67 -9.69 24.90 -14.53
CA TYR A 67 -9.45 25.16 -13.11
C TYR A 67 -8.04 24.72 -12.73
N ARG A 68 -7.58 25.16 -11.56
CA ARG A 68 -6.34 24.68 -10.96
C ARG A 68 -6.48 24.50 -9.46
N PHE A 69 -5.61 23.69 -8.88
CA PHE A 69 -5.44 23.63 -7.44
C PHE A 69 -4.00 23.26 -7.07
N GLN A 70 -3.60 23.66 -5.87
CA GLN A 70 -2.44 23.10 -5.20
C GLN A 70 -2.95 22.31 -3.99
N PRO A 71 -2.70 21.00 -3.92
CA PRO A 71 -3.27 20.17 -2.88
C PRO A 71 -2.57 20.41 -1.54
N ASN A 72 -3.33 20.30 -0.45
CA ASN A 72 -2.78 20.34 0.91
C ASN A 72 -2.55 18.94 1.50
N GLN A 73 -2.99 17.89 0.80
CA GLN A 73 -2.86 16.48 1.16
C GLN A 73 -2.49 15.67 -0.09
N THR A 74 -1.94 14.47 0.10
CA THR A 74 -1.63 13.55 -1.02
C THR A 74 -2.88 12.92 -1.64
N THR A 75 -4.06 13.19 -1.06
CA THR A 75 -5.36 12.73 -1.54
C THR A 75 -6.37 13.87 -1.59
N ALA A 76 -7.28 13.80 -2.56
CA ALA A 76 -8.39 14.73 -2.71
C ALA A 76 -9.50 14.09 -3.57
N ALA A 77 -10.67 14.73 -3.63
CA ALA A 77 -11.68 14.42 -4.63
C ALA A 77 -12.15 15.70 -5.31
N ILE A 78 -12.37 15.64 -6.62
CA ILE A 78 -13.05 16.69 -7.37
C ILE A 78 -14.43 16.17 -7.73
N SER A 79 -15.47 16.94 -7.43
CA SER A 79 -16.86 16.59 -7.78
C SER A 79 -17.57 17.74 -8.46
N LEU A 80 -18.41 17.41 -9.44
CA LEU A 80 -19.39 18.29 -10.04
C LEU A 80 -20.74 18.12 -9.32
N LEU A 81 -21.36 19.24 -9.00
CA LEU A 81 -22.64 19.39 -8.32
C LEU A 81 -23.59 20.16 -9.22
N ASP A 82 -24.90 19.99 -9.00
CA ASP A 82 -25.96 20.72 -9.71
C ASP A 82 -25.75 20.77 -11.23
N ILE A 83 -25.37 19.63 -11.82
CA ILE A 83 -25.05 19.51 -13.24
C ILE A 83 -26.34 19.71 -14.05
N GLY A 84 -26.33 20.68 -14.96
CA GLY A 84 -27.44 20.95 -15.86
C GLY A 84 -27.73 19.78 -16.79
N SER A 85 -28.99 19.66 -17.21
CA SER A 85 -29.50 18.50 -17.97
C SER A 85 -28.76 18.25 -19.29
N ASP A 86 -28.33 19.31 -19.99
CA ASP A 86 -27.65 19.15 -21.28
C ASP A 86 -26.25 18.52 -21.08
N LEU A 87 -25.53 18.97 -20.05
CA LEU A 87 -24.23 18.40 -19.68
C LEU A 87 -24.35 16.99 -19.08
N VAL A 88 -25.42 16.69 -18.34
CA VAL A 88 -25.73 15.31 -17.89
C VAL A 88 -25.94 14.40 -19.10
N ASN A 89 -26.73 14.83 -20.09
CA ASN A 89 -27.05 14.05 -21.28
C ASN A 89 -25.84 13.85 -22.20
N SER A 90 -25.00 14.88 -22.37
CA SER A 90 -23.74 14.77 -23.13
C SER A 90 -22.72 13.91 -22.40
N GLY A 91 -22.74 13.93 -21.06
CA GLY A 91 -21.86 13.18 -20.18
C GLY A 91 -20.70 14.02 -19.67
N ALA A 92 -20.85 14.63 -18.49
CA ALA A 92 -19.80 15.42 -17.86
C ALA A 92 -18.51 14.60 -17.63
N ARG A 93 -17.36 15.21 -17.92
CA ARG A 93 -16.04 14.61 -17.72
C ARG A 93 -15.11 15.56 -17.00
N ILE A 94 -14.21 14.98 -16.21
CA ILE A 94 -13.12 15.68 -15.53
C ILE A 94 -11.81 15.04 -15.96
N GLN A 95 -10.83 15.85 -16.36
CA GLN A 95 -9.45 15.41 -16.49
C GLN A 95 -8.55 16.30 -15.63
N VAL A 96 -7.71 15.66 -14.83
CA VAL A 96 -6.69 16.30 -13.99
C VAL A 96 -5.33 16.09 -14.66
N LEU A 97 -4.53 17.15 -14.75
CA LEU A 97 -3.25 17.17 -15.43
C LEU A 97 -2.17 17.85 -14.59
N THR A 98 -0.91 17.56 -14.89
CA THR A 98 0.25 18.38 -14.51
C THR A 98 0.84 19.05 -15.76
N GLY A 99 1.63 20.11 -15.57
CA GLY A 99 2.24 20.88 -16.65
C GLY A 99 1.96 22.36 -16.55
N THR A 100 2.17 23.09 -17.65
CA THR A 100 1.91 24.53 -17.77
C THR A 100 0.98 24.81 -18.92
N CYS A 101 0.10 25.81 -18.77
CA CYS A 101 -0.80 26.22 -19.83
C CYS A 101 -0.01 26.66 -21.08
N GLY A 102 -0.36 26.11 -22.24
CA GLY A 102 0.35 26.34 -23.51
C GLY A 102 1.69 25.60 -23.64
N GLY A 103 2.07 24.79 -22.65
CA GLY A 103 3.26 23.95 -22.67
C GLY A 103 2.91 22.46 -22.83
N THR A 104 3.76 21.62 -22.27
CA THR A 104 3.54 20.16 -22.22
C THR A 104 2.62 19.81 -21.06
N TYR A 105 1.57 19.05 -21.36
CA TYR A 105 0.66 18.49 -20.36
C TYR A 105 0.95 17.01 -20.13
N THR A 106 0.73 16.54 -18.90
CA THR A 106 0.70 15.12 -18.57
C THR A 106 -0.62 14.81 -17.87
N SER A 107 -1.38 13.85 -18.40
CA SER A 107 -2.62 13.42 -17.78
C SER A 107 -2.33 12.70 -16.47
N PHE A 108 -3.00 13.10 -15.39
CA PHE A 108 -2.84 12.55 -14.04
C PHE A 108 -3.99 11.61 -13.67
N ALA A 109 -5.24 12.04 -13.87
CA ALA A 109 -6.42 11.24 -13.56
C ALA A 109 -7.63 11.71 -14.37
N CYS A 110 -8.60 10.82 -14.57
CA CYS A 110 -9.84 11.14 -15.28
C CYS A 110 -11.05 10.59 -14.52
N GLY A 111 -12.19 11.26 -14.64
CA GLY A 111 -13.45 10.86 -14.06
C GLY A 111 -14.64 11.43 -14.82
N LYS A 112 -15.84 11.08 -14.35
CA LYS A 112 -17.09 11.63 -14.87
C LYS A 112 -17.52 12.81 -14.01
N ASN A 113 -18.52 12.58 -13.15
CA ASN A 113 -19.02 13.56 -12.18
C ASN A 113 -18.07 13.74 -10.99
N THR A 114 -17.28 12.71 -10.69
CA THR A 114 -16.29 12.71 -9.60
C THR A 114 -15.01 12.04 -10.06
N VAL A 115 -13.87 12.53 -9.57
CA VAL A 115 -12.57 11.87 -9.65
C VAL A 115 -11.91 11.86 -8.27
N SER A 116 -11.49 10.68 -7.82
CA SER A 116 -10.69 10.50 -6.61
C SER A 116 -9.21 10.55 -6.98
N LEU A 117 -8.45 11.35 -6.23
CA LEU A 117 -7.04 11.61 -6.48
C LEU A 117 -6.21 11.04 -5.35
N THR A 118 -5.16 10.31 -5.69
CA THR A 118 -4.18 9.74 -4.76
C THR A 118 -2.77 9.98 -5.28
N GLY A 119 -1.79 10.09 -4.40
CA GLY A 119 -0.40 10.34 -4.79
C GLY A 119 -0.15 11.77 -5.29
N LEU A 120 -0.95 12.73 -4.82
CA LEU A 120 -0.75 14.15 -5.10
C LEU A 120 0.53 14.66 -4.41
N ASN A 121 1.28 15.53 -5.08
CA ASN A 121 2.40 16.26 -4.47
C ASN A 121 1.93 17.66 -4.02
N THR A 122 2.09 17.98 -2.74
CA THR A 122 1.65 19.26 -2.16
C THR A 122 2.44 20.48 -2.66
N SER A 123 3.60 20.28 -3.31
CA SER A 123 4.35 21.33 -3.99
C SER A 123 3.99 21.51 -5.46
N THR A 124 3.14 20.64 -6.03
CA THR A 124 2.78 20.66 -7.45
C THR A 124 1.43 21.34 -7.63
N THR A 125 1.35 22.26 -8.61
CA THR A 125 0.06 22.76 -9.08
C THR A 125 -0.51 21.79 -10.12
N TYR A 126 -1.77 21.40 -9.93
CA TYR A 126 -2.52 20.56 -10.84
C TYR A 126 -3.54 21.41 -11.60
N LEU A 127 -3.72 21.09 -12.88
CA LEU A 127 -4.73 21.67 -13.75
C LEU A 127 -5.91 20.70 -13.85
N VAL A 128 -7.11 21.24 -13.98
CA VAL A 128 -8.34 20.48 -14.12
C VAL A 128 -9.09 21.06 -15.30
N ARG A 129 -9.52 20.23 -16.23
CA ARG A 129 -10.50 20.62 -17.23
C ARG A 129 -11.79 19.83 -17.05
N VAL A 130 -12.90 20.53 -17.23
CA VAL A 130 -14.24 19.95 -17.28
C VAL A 130 -14.77 20.15 -18.70
N TYR A 131 -15.29 19.08 -19.29
CA TYR A 131 -15.77 19.07 -20.67
C TYR A 131 -16.93 18.07 -20.81
N SER A 132 -17.60 18.07 -21.96
CA SER A 132 -18.67 17.12 -22.25
C SER A 132 -18.19 15.97 -23.15
N GLU A 133 -18.71 14.75 -22.93
CA GLU A 133 -18.24 13.58 -23.67
C GLU A 133 -18.73 13.55 -25.13
N GLY A 134 -19.92 14.07 -25.40
CA GLY A 134 -20.50 14.18 -26.73
C GLY A 134 -19.68 15.09 -27.66
N ALA A 135 -19.83 14.88 -28.96
CA ALA A 135 -19.20 15.76 -29.96
C ALA A 135 -20.13 16.92 -30.32
N GLY A 136 -19.52 18.08 -30.57
CA GLY A 136 -20.19 19.31 -30.98
C GLY A 136 -20.26 20.33 -29.85
N GLN A 137 -20.08 21.59 -30.22
CA GLN A 137 -20.13 22.74 -29.30
C GLN A 137 -21.41 22.75 -28.43
N ALA A 138 -21.21 22.91 -27.13
CA ALA A 138 -22.26 23.04 -26.12
C ALA A 138 -23.14 24.29 -26.35
N SER A 139 -24.20 24.14 -27.14
CA SER A 139 -25.03 25.24 -27.68
C SER A 139 -26.43 25.35 -27.05
N GLY A 140 -26.76 24.48 -26.09
CA GLY A 140 -27.98 24.53 -25.28
C GLY A 140 -27.88 25.53 -24.11
N SER A 141 -28.84 25.49 -23.17
CA SER A 141 -28.90 26.43 -22.03
C SER A 141 -28.65 25.78 -20.67
N ALA A 142 -28.60 24.46 -20.57
CA ALA A 142 -28.45 23.72 -19.31
C ALA A 142 -27.09 23.00 -19.20
N TRP A 143 -26.00 23.73 -19.43
CA TRP A 143 -24.60 23.23 -19.34
C TRP A 143 -23.86 23.67 -18.08
N GLY A 144 -24.56 24.34 -17.15
CA GLY A 144 -24.00 24.81 -15.89
C GLY A 144 -23.70 23.66 -14.92
N PHE A 145 -22.78 23.91 -13.99
CA PHE A 145 -22.45 23.04 -12.87
C PHE A 145 -21.81 23.87 -11.75
N ARG A 146 -21.60 23.24 -10.59
CA ARG A 146 -20.65 23.72 -9.58
C ARG A 146 -19.56 22.68 -9.38
N ILE A 147 -18.31 23.10 -9.24
CA ILE A 147 -17.17 22.21 -8.99
C ILE A 147 -16.63 22.44 -7.58
N ILE A 148 -16.30 21.36 -6.88
CA ILE A 148 -15.69 21.42 -5.55
C ILE A 148 -14.47 20.49 -5.49
N LEU A 149 -13.43 20.95 -4.81
CA LEU A 149 -12.27 20.15 -4.39
C LEU A 149 -12.39 19.85 -2.90
N THR A 150 -12.61 18.60 -2.53
CA THR A 150 -12.71 18.17 -1.13
C THR A 150 -11.47 17.39 -0.70
N PRO A 151 -11.11 17.42 0.59
CA PRO A 151 -10.35 16.31 1.17
C PRO A 151 -11.06 15.00 0.83
N ALA A 152 -10.33 13.94 0.49
CA ALA A 152 -10.94 12.64 0.29
C ALA A 152 -11.63 12.24 1.61
N LEU A 153 -12.97 12.25 1.64
CA LEU A 153 -13.71 11.83 2.84
C LEU A 153 -13.41 10.35 3.07
N PRO A 154 -13.13 9.94 4.32
CA PRO A 154 -13.00 8.52 4.61
C PRO A 154 -14.30 7.79 4.24
N THR A 155 -14.20 6.71 3.47
CA THR A 155 -15.36 5.85 3.21
C THR A 155 -15.78 5.21 4.52
N ILE A 156 -17.04 5.36 4.93
CA ILE A 156 -17.57 4.62 6.07
C ILE A 156 -17.89 3.21 5.59
N VAL A 157 -17.19 2.21 6.13
CA VAL A 157 -17.47 0.81 5.83
C VAL A 157 -18.49 0.32 6.85
N THR A 158 -19.67 -0.08 6.38
CA THR A 158 -20.78 -0.58 7.21
C THR A 158 -21.08 -2.07 6.98
N GLY A 159 -20.23 -2.77 6.21
CA GLY A 159 -20.41 -4.16 5.79
C GLY A 159 -19.33 -5.12 6.32
N GLY A 160 -18.61 -4.74 7.38
CA GLY A 160 -17.64 -5.62 8.02
C GLY A 160 -18.30 -6.92 8.50
N ARG A 161 -17.57 -8.04 8.47
CA ARG A 161 -18.09 -9.36 8.86
C ARG A 161 -18.60 -9.37 10.32
N MET A 162 -18.09 -8.51 11.20
CA MET A 162 -18.59 -8.36 12.57
C MET A 162 -19.42 -7.07 12.76
N ASN A 163 -19.97 -6.50 11.67
CA ASN A 163 -20.68 -5.22 11.66
C ASN A 163 -19.86 -4.04 12.21
N GLU A 164 -18.54 -4.10 12.08
CA GLU A 164 -17.68 -3.01 12.51
C GLU A 164 -17.89 -1.79 11.62
N VAL A 165 -18.07 -0.63 12.26
CA VAL A 165 -18.11 0.66 11.56
C VAL A 165 -16.74 1.30 11.69
N TYR A 166 -16.00 1.36 10.58
CA TYR A 166 -14.71 2.02 10.53
C TYR A 166 -14.61 2.99 9.35
N ARG A 167 -13.75 3.99 9.53
CA ARG A 167 -13.34 4.89 8.46
C ARG A 167 -12.26 4.21 7.65
N GLN A 168 -12.42 4.21 6.32
CA GLN A 168 -11.41 3.75 5.38
C GLN A 168 -10.84 4.95 4.63
N GLN A 169 -9.52 5.04 4.59
CA GLN A 169 -8.80 6.00 3.77
C GLN A 169 -7.87 5.24 2.83
N SER A 170 -7.90 5.57 1.54
CA SER A 170 -6.93 5.08 0.58
C SER A 170 -5.68 5.95 0.64
N ILE A 171 -4.57 5.40 1.12
CA ILE A 171 -3.30 6.13 1.29
C ILE A 171 -2.32 5.88 0.14
N SER A 172 -2.61 4.97 -0.80
CA SER A 172 -1.75 4.73 -1.95
C SER A 172 -2.56 4.41 -3.20
N SER A 173 -1.93 4.52 -4.37
CA SER A 173 -2.48 3.99 -5.62
C SER A 173 -2.58 2.45 -5.58
N ILE A 174 -3.39 1.89 -6.48
CA ILE A 174 -3.42 0.45 -6.73
C ILE A 174 -2.03 -0.02 -7.19
N ASN A 175 -1.62 -1.22 -6.79
CA ASN A 175 -0.32 -1.83 -7.11
C ASN A 175 0.91 -0.99 -6.67
N ALA A 176 0.73 -0.14 -5.65
CA ALA A 176 1.82 0.63 -5.09
C ALA A 176 2.90 -0.27 -4.44
N LEU A 177 2.53 -1.47 -4.02
CA LEU A 177 3.41 -2.47 -3.41
C LEU A 177 3.33 -3.81 -4.15
N SER A 178 4.42 -4.57 -4.12
CA SER A 178 4.56 -5.90 -4.71
C SER A 178 4.16 -7.00 -3.73
N ASP A 179 2.88 -7.37 -3.76
CA ASP A 179 2.23 -8.35 -2.88
C ASP A 179 2.49 -8.06 -1.39
N PRO A 180 1.92 -6.97 -0.83
CA PRO A 180 2.09 -6.66 0.59
C PRO A 180 1.54 -7.80 1.46
N TRP A 181 2.26 -8.17 2.53
CA TRP A 181 1.92 -9.35 3.33
C TRP A 181 1.75 -9.06 4.83
N GLU A 182 2.71 -8.40 5.46
CA GLU A 182 2.62 -7.97 6.86
C GLU A 182 2.27 -6.49 6.95
N ILE A 183 1.52 -6.13 7.99
CA ILE A 183 1.33 -4.75 8.42
C ILE A 183 1.39 -4.69 9.94
N THR A 184 2.36 -3.94 10.47
CA THR A 184 2.49 -3.69 11.92
C THR A 184 2.45 -2.20 12.18
N TYR A 185 1.64 -1.75 13.13
CA TYR A 185 1.67 -0.36 13.58
C TYR A 185 2.84 -0.18 14.56
N GLY A 186 3.81 0.65 14.21
CA GLY A 186 4.97 0.92 15.05
C GLY A 186 4.72 2.03 16.07
N PRO A 187 5.54 2.11 17.15
CA PRO A 187 5.45 3.17 18.16
C PRO A 187 5.88 4.56 17.65
N ASP A 188 6.28 4.64 16.38
CA ASP A 188 6.68 5.84 15.64
C ASP A 188 5.55 6.42 14.76
N ASP A 189 4.30 5.98 14.99
CA ASP A 189 3.12 6.36 14.23
C ASP A 189 3.27 6.09 12.72
N LYS A 190 3.92 4.97 12.38
CA LYS A 190 4.08 4.46 11.01
C LYS A 190 3.57 3.03 10.90
N LEU A 191 3.09 2.69 9.71
CA LEU A 191 2.84 1.31 9.32
C LEU A 191 4.15 0.71 8.82
N TRP A 192 4.55 -0.43 9.36
CA TRP A 192 5.66 -1.23 8.90
C TRP A 192 5.10 -2.34 8.02
N VAL A 193 5.41 -2.28 6.72
CA VAL A 193 4.80 -3.13 5.71
C VAL A 193 5.86 -3.93 4.99
N THR A 194 5.64 -5.24 4.83
CA THR A 194 6.53 -6.12 4.05
C THR A 194 5.96 -6.37 2.66
N GLU A 195 6.84 -6.42 1.66
CA GLU A 195 6.51 -6.82 0.29
C GLU A 195 6.95 -8.26 0.03
N SER A 196 6.00 -9.17 -0.12
CA SER A 196 6.29 -10.60 -0.30
C SER A 196 7.10 -10.88 -1.55
N LYS A 197 6.79 -10.22 -2.66
CA LYS A 197 7.49 -10.41 -3.95
C LYS A 197 8.57 -9.35 -4.17
N GLY A 198 8.46 -8.20 -3.51
CA GLY A 198 9.47 -7.14 -3.54
C GLY A 198 10.70 -7.41 -2.66
N TYR A 199 10.59 -8.22 -1.61
CA TYR A 199 11.65 -8.48 -0.62
C TYR A 199 12.13 -7.21 0.11
N ARG A 200 11.17 -6.34 0.42
CA ARG A 200 11.41 -5.02 1.01
C ARG A 200 10.51 -4.79 2.22
N VAL A 201 10.98 -3.89 3.08
CA VAL A 201 10.20 -3.34 4.19
C VAL A 201 10.07 -1.84 4.02
N TYR A 202 8.86 -1.33 4.20
CA TYR A 202 8.55 0.09 4.17
C TYR A 202 7.98 0.55 5.50
N ARG A 203 8.41 1.74 5.94
CA ARG A 203 7.64 2.57 6.85
C ARG A 203 6.70 3.44 6.02
N VAL A 204 5.41 3.37 6.29
CA VAL A 204 4.35 4.09 5.57
C VAL A 204 3.66 5.03 6.54
N ASN A 205 3.54 6.30 6.16
CA ASN A 205 2.75 7.26 6.91
C ASN A 205 1.26 6.93 6.71
N PRO A 206 0.51 6.61 7.79
CA PRO A 206 -0.90 6.25 7.68
C PRO A 206 -1.81 7.41 7.28
N THR A 207 -1.31 8.65 7.26
CA THR A 207 -2.12 9.84 6.91
C THR A 207 -2.08 10.13 5.41
N ASP A 208 -0.92 10.03 4.79
CA ASP A 208 -0.68 10.48 3.42
C ASP A 208 -0.08 9.40 2.51
N GLY A 209 0.26 8.23 3.06
CA GLY A 209 0.91 7.12 2.35
C GLY A 209 2.31 7.41 1.85
N GLY A 210 2.98 8.44 2.38
CA GLY A 210 4.41 8.64 2.22
C GLY A 210 5.17 7.39 2.67
N ARG A 211 6.07 6.89 1.82
CA ARG A 211 6.76 5.61 2.03
C ARG A 211 8.26 5.82 2.10
N ASN A 212 8.88 5.33 3.16
CA ASN A 212 10.32 5.21 3.31
C ASN A 212 10.70 3.71 3.25
N MET A 213 11.53 3.33 2.29
CA MET A 213 12.09 1.97 2.22
C MET A 213 13.19 1.81 3.26
N VAL A 214 12.93 1.00 4.27
CA VAL A 214 13.86 0.80 5.41
C VAL A 214 14.70 -0.46 5.28
N LEU A 215 14.31 -1.39 4.40
CA LEU A 215 15.08 -2.58 4.09
C LEU A 215 14.81 -3.04 2.66
N ASP A 216 15.87 -3.47 1.98
CA ASP A 216 15.79 -4.22 0.73
C ASP A 216 16.77 -5.39 0.79
N VAL A 217 16.23 -6.61 0.81
CA VAL A 217 16.98 -7.87 0.75
C VAL A 217 16.62 -8.63 -0.53
N SER A 218 16.15 -7.93 -1.55
CA SER A 218 15.89 -8.52 -2.87
C SER A 218 17.18 -9.10 -3.46
N GLN A 219 17.02 -10.09 -4.35
CA GLN A 219 18.15 -10.73 -5.03
C GLN A 219 19.09 -9.69 -5.64
N ASN A 220 20.39 -9.82 -5.32
CA ASN A 220 21.45 -8.92 -5.75
C ASN A 220 21.36 -7.47 -5.23
N SER A 221 20.51 -7.16 -4.26
CA SER A 221 20.45 -5.81 -3.68
C SER A 221 21.81 -5.37 -3.13
N ARG A 222 22.07 -4.06 -3.21
CA ARG A 222 23.23 -3.38 -2.63
C ARG A 222 22.85 -2.48 -1.45
N PHE A 223 21.62 -2.61 -0.96
CA PHE A 223 21.11 -1.84 0.18
C PHE A 223 21.92 -2.10 1.44
N LEU A 224 22.23 -3.38 1.71
CA LEU A 224 23.08 -3.79 2.81
C LEU A 224 24.58 -3.69 2.43
N PRO A 225 25.47 -3.42 3.41
CA PRO A 225 26.91 -3.51 3.24
C PRO A 225 27.33 -4.87 2.68
N VAL A 226 28.48 -4.94 2.00
CA VAL A 226 28.96 -6.16 1.33
C VAL A 226 28.99 -7.39 2.26
N GLY A 227 29.39 -7.21 3.52
CA GLY A 227 29.42 -8.30 4.51
C GLY A 227 28.05 -8.86 4.88
N ASP A 228 26.99 -8.08 4.69
CA ASP A 228 25.61 -8.41 5.05
C ASP A 228 24.76 -8.83 3.83
N GLN A 229 25.28 -8.70 2.61
CA GLN A 229 24.60 -9.16 1.39
C GLN A 229 24.29 -10.68 1.33
N PRO A 230 24.98 -11.58 2.05
CA PRO A 230 24.52 -12.98 2.18
C PRO A 230 23.10 -13.11 2.78
N PHE A 231 22.60 -12.08 3.47
CA PHE A 231 21.22 -12.04 3.96
C PHE A 231 20.19 -11.77 2.85
N ASN A 232 20.63 -11.28 1.68
CA ASN A 232 19.74 -11.10 0.55
C ASN A 232 19.12 -12.43 0.10
N CYS A 233 17.97 -12.36 -0.54
CA CYS A 233 17.37 -13.44 -1.30
C CYS A 233 18.37 -14.00 -2.32
N GLN A 234 18.48 -15.32 -2.40
CA GLN A 234 19.45 -16.05 -3.23
C GLN A 234 18.80 -16.72 -4.44
N PHE A 235 17.57 -16.35 -4.78
CA PHE A 235 16.85 -16.85 -5.94
C PHE A 235 16.05 -15.71 -6.58
N ASN A 236 15.48 -15.95 -7.77
CA ASN A 236 14.65 -14.94 -8.42
C ASN A 236 13.45 -14.60 -7.53
N ASN A 237 13.38 -13.33 -7.09
CA ASN A 237 12.45 -12.91 -6.05
C ASN A 237 11.02 -13.32 -6.36
N GLY A 238 10.38 -13.98 -5.40
CA GLY A 238 8.97 -14.33 -5.48
C GLY A 238 8.61 -15.48 -6.43
N SER A 239 9.59 -16.00 -7.19
CA SER A 239 9.41 -17.10 -8.13
C SER A 239 9.17 -18.42 -7.41
N GLY A 240 8.00 -19.03 -7.62
CA GLY A 240 7.68 -20.40 -7.18
C GLY A 240 7.41 -20.59 -5.68
N ALA A 241 7.88 -19.71 -4.80
CA ALA A 241 7.59 -19.78 -3.36
C ALA A 241 6.21 -19.21 -3.02
N GLN A 242 5.40 -19.92 -2.22
CA GLN A 242 4.26 -19.30 -1.53
C GLN A 242 4.80 -18.32 -0.48
N GLY A 243 4.27 -17.10 -0.45
CA GLY A 243 4.87 -16.04 0.34
C GLY A 243 6.14 -15.52 -0.34
N GLY A 244 7.20 -15.39 0.44
CA GLY A 244 8.42 -14.66 0.06
C GLY A 244 8.96 -13.92 1.27
N PHE A 245 9.00 -12.59 1.25
CA PHE A 245 9.23 -11.78 2.46
C PHE A 245 7.92 -11.52 3.19
N ALA A 246 7.70 -12.23 4.30
CA ALA A 246 6.41 -12.28 4.97
C ALA A 246 6.47 -11.61 6.36
N GLY A 247 6.61 -12.41 7.43
CA GLY A 247 6.45 -11.92 8.80
C GLY A 247 7.43 -10.82 9.21
N LEU A 248 6.93 -9.91 10.03
CA LEU A 248 7.70 -8.88 10.73
C LEU A 248 7.16 -8.75 12.16
N ALA A 249 8.05 -8.56 13.12
CA ALA A 249 7.69 -8.18 14.48
C ALA A 249 8.68 -7.15 15.04
N LEU A 250 8.17 -6.17 15.77
CA LEU A 250 8.99 -5.18 16.46
C LEU A 250 9.26 -5.65 17.89
N HIS A 251 10.45 -5.36 18.42
CA HIS A 251 10.74 -5.59 19.83
C HIS A 251 9.79 -4.75 20.72
N PRO A 252 9.32 -5.23 21.89
CA PRO A 252 8.41 -4.47 22.77
C PRO A 252 8.97 -3.12 23.25
N LYS A 253 10.31 -3.03 23.34
CA LYS A 253 11.07 -1.79 23.64
C LYS A 253 11.59 -1.05 22.40
N PHE A 254 11.02 -1.29 21.23
CA PHE A 254 11.41 -0.58 19.99
C PHE A 254 11.16 0.92 20.15
N LEU A 255 12.19 1.75 19.92
CA LEU A 255 12.15 3.21 20.06
C LEU A 255 11.69 3.73 21.44
N ALA A 256 11.77 2.89 22.48
CA ALA A 256 11.41 3.31 23.83
C ALA A 256 12.33 4.44 24.32
N ALA A 257 11.78 5.43 25.03
CA ALA A 257 12.54 6.58 25.54
C ALA A 257 13.69 6.21 26.49
N THR A 258 13.63 5.03 27.12
CA THR A 258 14.68 4.52 28.01
C THR A 258 14.89 3.04 27.76
N GLY A 259 16.15 2.62 27.64
CA GLY A 259 16.50 1.21 27.40
C GLY A 259 15.99 0.69 26.06
N ALA A 260 15.95 1.54 25.02
CA ALA A 260 15.52 1.19 23.68
C ALA A 260 16.21 -0.07 23.17
N LYS A 261 15.42 -0.95 22.58
CA LYS A 261 15.89 -2.13 21.85
C LYS A 261 15.34 -2.01 20.44
N ASN A 262 16.08 -1.34 19.58
CA ASN A 262 15.65 -1.03 18.21
C ASN A 262 15.80 -2.26 17.30
N PHE A 263 15.26 -3.40 17.72
CA PHE A 263 15.33 -4.65 16.99
C PHE A 263 14.04 -4.89 16.21
N VAL A 264 14.20 -5.31 14.96
CA VAL A 264 13.12 -5.73 14.08
C VAL A 264 13.41 -7.15 13.62
N TYR A 265 12.46 -8.04 13.88
CA TYR A 265 12.55 -9.44 13.47
C TYR A 265 11.76 -9.61 12.18
N VAL A 266 12.33 -10.32 11.21
CA VAL A 266 11.71 -10.58 9.91
C VAL A 266 11.86 -12.04 9.54
N ALA A 267 10.92 -12.55 8.75
CA ALA A 267 10.99 -13.89 8.21
C ALA A 267 10.72 -13.92 6.69
N TYR A 268 11.59 -14.60 5.96
CA TYR A 268 11.50 -14.69 4.52
C TYR A 268 12.07 -15.99 3.96
N VAL A 269 11.56 -16.40 2.80
CA VAL A 269 12.16 -17.48 2.00
C VAL A 269 13.48 -16.95 1.45
N HIS A 270 14.59 -17.60 1.74
CA HIS A 270 15.94 -17.08 1.47
C HIS A 270 16.56 -17.67 0.22
N SER A 271 16.46 -18.98 0.00
CA SER A 271 17.10 -19.64 -1.13
C SER A 271 16.22 -20.73 -1.72
N GLN A 272 16.51 -21.10 -2.97
CA GLN A 272 15.80 -22.13 -3.71
C GLN A 272 16.79 -23.25 -4.08
N THR A 273 16.43 -24.49 -3.75
CA THR A 273 17.16 -25.68 -4.21
C THR A 273 16.53 -26.26 -5.48
N ASN A 274 15.20 -26.30 -5.55
CA ASN A 274 14.45 -26.68 -6.74
C ASN A 274 13.03 -26.08 -6.70
N SER A 275 12.12 -26.51 -7.59
CA SER A 275 10.76 -25.98 -7.67
C SER A 275 9.92 -26.15 -6.41
N ASN A 276 10.26 -27.08 -5.52
CA ASN A 276 9.48 -27.45 -4.35
C ASN A 276 10.24 -27.30 -3.02
N PHE A 277 11.56 -27.22 -3.07
CA PHE A 277 12.43 -27.13 -1.91
C PHE A 277 13.14 -25.79 -1.88
N PHE A 278 12.85 -25.04 -0.83
CA PHE A 278 13.46 -23.76 -0.52
C PHE A 278 14.03 -23.82 0.90
N THR A 279 14.73 -22.77 1.31
CA THR A 279 15.03 -22.53 2.72
C THR A 279 14.49 -21.18 3.13
N SER A 280 14.12 -21.05 4.40
CA SER A 280 13.63 -19.82 5.01
C SER A 280 14.58 -19.38 6.11
N ARG A 281 14.49 -18.11 6.49
CA ARG A 281 15.28 -17.52 7.57
C ARG A 281 14.40 -16.67 8.48
N VAL A 282 14.73 -16.68 9.76
CA VAL A 282 14.29 -15.68 10.75
C VAL A 282 15.50 -14.85 11.13
N VAL A 283 15.37 -13.54 10.98
CA VAL A 283 16.50 -12.59 11.07
C VAL A 283 16.11 -11.45 11.98
N ARG A 284 17.04 -11.03 12.84
CA ARG A 284 16.93 -9.78 13.57
C ARG A 284 17.83 -8.72 12.92
N PHE A 285 17.24 -7.60 12.54
CA PHE A 285 17.95 -6.38 12.17
C PHE A 285 17.93 -5.38 13.32
N THR A 286 18.89 -4.46 13.31
CA THR A 286 18.90 -3.26 14.16
C THR A 286 18.42 -2.08 13.33
N PHE A 287 17.44 -1.33 13.83
CA PHE A 287 16.99 -0.09 13.22
C PHE A 287 17.83 1.08 13.68
N ASN A 288 18.48 1.73 12.71
CA ASN A 288 19.27 2.92 12.93
C ASN A 288 18.39 4.16 12.76
N THR A 289 18.17 4.88 13.85
CA THR A 289 17.29 6.06 13.88
C THR A 289 17.87 7.26 13.13
N THR A 290 19.18 7.28 12.85
CA THR A 290 19.84 8.35 12.11
C THR A 290 19.69 8.15 10.61
N THR A 291 19.91 6.93 10.13
CA THR A 291 19.79 6.60 8.69
C THR A 291 18.38 6.20 8.29
N GLU A 292 17.52 5.90 9.27
CA GLU A 292 16.19 5.30 9.12
C GLU A 292 16.21 3.96 8.35
N ARG A 293 17.26 3.15 8.55
CA ARG A 293 17.43 1.85 7.88
C ARG A 293 17.57 0.69 8.87
N LEU A 294 17.18 -0.49 8.40
CA LEU A 294 17.49 -1.75 9.05
C LEU A 294 18.89 -2.23 8.60
N GLU A 295 19.75 -2.51 9.58
CA GLU A 295 21.15 -2.88 9.40
C GLU A 295 21.59 -3.97 10.41
N SER A 296 22.84 -4.41 10.33
CA SER A 296 23.45 -5.38 11.26
C SER A 296 22.60 -6.65 11.49
N PRO A 297 22.26 -7.38 10.40
CA PRO A 297 21.42 -8.56 10.50
C PRO A 297 22.09 -9.71 11.26
N ILE A 298 21.29 -10.49 11.99
CA ILE A 298 21.71 -11.73 12.64
C ILE A 298 20.68 -12.83 12.40
N TRP A 299 21.15 -14.02 12.01
CA TRP A 299 20.33 -15.23 11.95
C TRP A 299 19.97 -15.70 13.36
N LEU A 300 18.68 -15.91 13.63
CA LEU A 300 18.24 -16.47 14.93
C LEU A 300 18.46 -17.98 15.02
N THR A 301 18.46 -18.64 13.88
CA THR A 301 18.60 -20.10 13.77
C THR A 301 19.36 -20.42 12.49
N ASP A 302 19.84 -21.65 12.41
CA ASP A 302 20.25 -22.20 11.12
C ASP A 302 19.07 -22.21 10.12
N SER A 303 19.33 -22.61 8.88
CA SER A 303 18.32 -22.61 7.82
C SER A 303 17.07 -23.37 8.24
N LEU A 304 15.92 -22.72 8.04
CA LEU A 304 14.62 -23.34 8.21
C LEU A 304 14.16 -23.93 6.87
N PRO A 305 13.32 -24.97 6.87
CA PRO A 305 12.72 -25.45 5.65
C PRO A 305 11.84 -24.36 5.01
N GLY A 306 11.87 -24.32 3.69
CA GLY A 306 10.94 -23.57 2.86
C GLY A 306 10.41 -24.46 1.73
N SER A 307 9.37 -23.98 1.06
CA SER A 307 8.68 -24.71 0.01
C SER A 307 8.00 -23.78 -0.98
N ASN A 308 7.51 -24.34 -2.07
CA ASN A 308 6.55 -23.67 -2.93
C ASN A 308 5.17 -23.52 -2.29
N ASP A 309 4.95 -24.14 -1.14
CA ASP A 309 3.64 -24.24 -0.50
C ASP A 309 3.76 -24.34 1.03
N HIS A 310 2.76 -23.84 1.74
CA HIS A 310 2.63 -23.75 3.19
C HIS A 310 3.88 -23.31 3.96
N ASN A 311 4.47 -22.18 3.59
CA ASN A 311 5.57 -21.62 4.39
C ASN A 311 5.10 -20.98 5.71
N SER A 312 3.83 -20.54 5.78
CA SER A 312 3.24 -19.81 6.92
C SER A 312 3.90 -18.45 7.17
N GLN A 313 5.09 -18.44 7.77
CA GLN A 313 5.98 -17.30 7.98
C GLN A 313 5.51 -16.18 8.90
N ARG A 314 4.37 -16.34 9.60
CA ARG A 314 3.87 -15.33 10.54
C ARG A 314 4.82 -15.20 11.75
N LEU A 315 5.08 -13.95 12.16
CA LEU A 315 5.82 -13.62 13.37
C LEU A 315 4.92 -12.85 14.35
N ILE A 316 5.15 -13.05 15.65
CA ILE A 316 4.58 -12.22 16.71
C ILE A 316 5.50 -12.25 17.94
N VAL A 317 5.54 -11.17 18.71
CA VAL A 317 6.09 -11.19 20.05
C VAL A 317 4.94 -11.30 21.05
N ALA A 318 5.04 -12.26 21.97
CA ALA A 318 4.06 -12.43 23.03
C ALA A 318 4.73 -12.92 24.33
N PRO A 319 4.19 -12.54 25.50
CA PRO A 319 4.71 -13.00 26.78
C PRO A 319 4.30 -14.46 27.06
N VAL A 320 5.17 -15.18 27.77
CA VAL A 320 4.85 -16.44 28.45
C VAL A 320 5.43 -16.36 29.86
N GLY A 321 4.57 -16.35 30.87
CA GLY A 321 5.02 -16.19 32.26
C GLY A 321 5.72 -14.85 32.52
N GLY A 322 5.27 -13.78 31.84
CA GLY A 322 5.83 -12.43 31.97
C GLY A 322 7.13 -12.17 31.19
N VAL A 323 7.63 -13.15 30.43
CA VAL A 323 8.81 -13.00 29.57
C VAL A 323 8.37 -12.98 28.11
N ASP A 324 8.77 -11.95 27.37
CA ASP A 324 8.46 -11.83 25.94
C ASP A 324 9.34 -12.77 25.09
N TYR A 325 8.70 -13.48 24.17
CA TYR A 325 9.36 -14.36 23.20
C TYR A 325 8.89 -14.06 21.79
N LEU A 326 9.75 -14.36 20.81
CA LEU A 326 9.37 -14.33 19.40
C LEU A 326 8.80 -15.68 19.00
N PHE A 327 7.57 -15.69 18.47
CA PHE A 327 6.92 -16.85 17.90
C PHE A 327 6.94 -16.79 16.38
N TYR A 328 7.26 -17.92 15.74
CA TYR A 328 7.30 -18.08 14.30
C TYR A 328 6.46 -19.28 13.86
N ALA A 329 5.55 -19.08 12.90
CA ALA A 329 4.82 -20.18 12.29
C ALA A 329 5.62 -20.79 11.15
N CYS A 330 6.03 -22.06 11.29
CA CYS A 330 6.66 -22.85 10.24
C CYS A 330 5.66 -23.90 9.74
N GLY A 331 5.13 -23.72 8.53
CA GLY A 331 4.13 -24.66 8.01
C GLY A 331 4.72 -26.04 7.67
N ASP A 332 3.87 -26.94 7.21
CA ASP A 332 4.23 -28.32 6.86
C ASP A 332 4.84 -28.47 5.47
N MET A 333 5.13 -27.34 4.81
CA MET A 333 5.77 -27.27 3.50
C MET A 333 4.93 -27.85 2.36
N GLY A 334 3.62 -28.04 2.56
CA GLY A 334 2.71 -28.68 1.62
C GLY A 334 2.89 -30.20 1.58
N ALA A 335 3.51 -30.80 2.58
CA ALA A 335 3.79 -32.23 2.59
C ALA A 335 2.50 -33.06 2.41
N GLY A 336 2.49 -33.94 1.42
CA GLY A 336 1.34 -34.79 1.11
C GLY A 336 0.32 -34.16 0.14
N GLN A 337 0.56 -32.98 -0.44
CA GLN A 337 -0.34 -32.37 -1.45
C GLN A 337 0.37 -31.87 -2.70
N PHE A 338 -0.36 -31.84 -3.82
CA PHE A 338 0.07 -31.27 -5.11
C PHE A 338 1.50 -31.69 -5.53
N GLY A 339 2.37 -30.72 -5.83
CA GLY A 339 3.78 -30.96 -6.17
C GLY A 339 4.61 -31.54 -5.02
N ASN A 340 4.12 -31.47 -3.79
CA ASN A 340 4.76 -31.97 -2.57
C ASN A 340 4.17 -33.30 -2.08
N LYS A 341 3.41 -34.02 -2.92
CA LYS A 341 2.73 -35.29 -2.56
C LYS A 341 3.66 -36.38 -2.01
N LEU A 342 4.93 -36.40 -2.42
CA LEU A 342 5.92 -37.37 -1.96
C LEU A 342 6.78 -36.86 -0.77
N ARG A 343 6.61 -35.59 -0.37
CA ARG A 343 7.30 -35.04 0.80
C ARG A 343 6.68 -35.66 2.07
N PRO A 344 7.47 -36.30 2.95
CA PRO A 344 6.94 -36.87 4.18
C PRO A 344 6.34 -35.80 5.11
N ILE A 345 5.14 -36.03 5.62
CA ILE A 345 4.51 -35.14 6.61
C ILE A 345 5.26 -35.22 7.94
N ARG A 346 5.76 -34.09 8.42
CA ARG A 346 6.58 -33.99 9.65
C ARG A 346 5.92 -33.19 10.77
N ALA A 347 4.69 -32.72 10.57
CA ALA A 347 3.97 -31.88 11.52
C ALA A 347 3.89 -32.51 12.93
N GLN A 348 3.77 -33.83 13.04
CA GLN A 348 3.74 -34.57 14.32
C GLN A 348 5.13 -35.01 14.85
N LEU A 349 6.20 -34.87 14.05
CA LEU A 349 7.54 -35.27 14.45
C LEU A 349 8.19 -34.15 15.28
N ILE A 350 8.36 -34.37 16.59
CA ILE A 350 8.91 -33.37 17.53
C ILE A 350 10.36 -32.96 17.23
N GLY A 351 11.14 -33.83 16.59
CA GLY A 351 12.53 -33.55 16.20
C GLY A 351 12.67 -32.74 14.90
N SER A 352 11.56 -32.34 14.27
CA SER A 352 11.52 -31.54 13.04
C SER A 352 10.86 -30.18 13.30
N VAL A 353 11.29 -29.16 12.56
CA VAL A 353 10.68 -27.82 12.59
C VAL A 353 9.55 -27.64 11.57
N GLU A 354 9.32 -28.60 10.67
CA GLU A 354 8.21 -28.55 9.70
C GLU A 354 6.87 -28.78 10.41
N GLY A 355 5.89 -27.91 10.14
CA GLY A 355 4.55 -27.98 10.70
C GLY A 355 4.48 -27.67 12.19
N LYS A 356 5.14 -26.59 12.61
CA LYS A 356 5.35 -26.17 14.00
C LYS A 356 5.05 -24.69 14.23
N VAL A 357 4.78 -24.35 15.49
CA VAL A 357 5.12 -23.01 16.01
C VAL A 357 6.48 -23.12 16.68
N LEU A 358 7.39 -22.22 16.33
CA LEU A 358 8.71 -22.08 16.94
C LEU A 358 8.72 -20.90 17.91
N ARG A 359 9.50 -20.99 18.99
CA ARG A 359 9.70 -19.93 19.99
C ARG A 359 11.18 -19.65 20.21
N PHE A 360 11.56 -18.38 20.13
CA PHE A 360 12.91 -17.86 20.30
C PHE A 360 12.96 -16.76 21.37
N ASN A 361 14.12 -16.60 22.00
CA ASN A 361 14.46 -15.42 22.79
C ASN A 361 14.50 -14.17 21.90
N LEU A 362 14.20 -13.00 22.48
CA LEU A 362 14.35 -11.72 21.78
C LEU A 362 15.82 -11.25 21.72
N GLU A 363 16.63 -11.68 22.67
CA GLU A 363 18.06 -11.38 22.77
C GLU A 363 18.84 -12.68 22.99
N PRO A 364 20.11 -12.78 22.55
CA PRO A 364 20.90 -13.98 22.81
C PRO A 364 21.12 -14.14 24.32
N ASP A 365 20.98 -15.35 24.82
CA ASP A 365 21.38 -15.71 26.18
C ASP A 365 22.87 -16.08 26.25
N GLY A 366 23.29 -16.72 27.35
CA GLY A 366 24.68 -17.06 27.63
C GLY A 366 25.22 -18.30 26.90
N ASP A 367 24.43 -18.97 26.07
CA ASP A 367 24.88 -20.19 25.38
C ASP A 367 25.98 -19.88 24.34
N VAL A 368 26.99 -20.76 24.29
CA VAL A 368 28.15 -20.59 23.40
C VAL A 368 27.80 -20.85 21.94
N ASN A 369 26.85 -21.76 21.68
CA ASN A 369 26.41 -22.08 20.34
C ASN A 369 25.61 -20.91 19.73
N ASN A 370 25.96 -20.53 18.51
CA ASN A 370 25.43 -19.36 17.80
C ASN A 370 23.90 -19.37 17.62
N TYR A 371 23.28 -20.54 17.57
CA TYR A 371 21.83 -20.68 17.39
C TYR A 371 21.12 -21.03 18.68
N ASP A 372 21.74 -21.85 19.54
CA ASP A 372 21.16 -22.23 20.82
C ASP A 372 20.93 -21.03 21.72
N LYS A 373 21.78 -19.99 21.66
CA LYS A 373 21.58 -18.75 22.43
C LYS A 373 20.26 -18.02 22.17
N TRP A 374 19.59 -18.33 21.07
CA TRP A 374 18.28 -17.78 20.72
C TRP A 374 17.13 -18.70 21.13
N ILE A 375 17.40 -19.87 21.69
CA ILE A 375 16.41 -20.87 22.08
C ILE A 375 16.42 -20.95 23.61
N PRO A 376 15.28 -20.71 24.29
CA PRO A 376 15.25 -20.72 25.75
C PRO A 376 15.83 -22.02 26.37
N SER A 377 17.03 -21.96 26.95
CA SER A 377 17.74 -23.06 27.64
C SER A 377 17.48 -23.14 29.14
N THR A 378 17.33 -21.98 29.79
CA THR A 378 17.32 -21.87 31.25
C THR A 378 16.03 -21.22 31.76
N GLY A 379 15.41 -21.85 32.77
CA GLY A 379 14.20 -21.34 33.40
C GLY A 379 13.50 -22.37 34.27
N THR A 380 12.83 -21.93 35.33
CA THR A 380 11.88 -22.73 36.11
C THR A 380 10.48 -22.52 35.55
N GLY A 381 9.75 -23.58 35.20
CA GLY A 381 8.37 -23.49 34.69
C GLY A 381 8.28 -23.34 33.16
N ASN A 382 7.26 -22.62 32.67
CA ASN A 382 6.87 -22.52 31.25
C ASN A 382 7.82 -21.67 30.36
N THR A 383 8.98 -21.28 30.88
CA THR A 383 9.97 -20.41 30.23
C THR A 383 11.03 -21.19 29.44
N THR A 384 11.06 -22.52 29.54
CA THR A 384 11.86 -23.41 28.67
C THR A 384 11.02 -24.00 27.54
N ASN A 385 11.61 -24.33 26.39
CA ASN A 385 10.85 -24.94 25.30
C ASN A 385 10.46 -26.39 25.65
N PRO A 386 9.21 -26.80 25.37
CA PRO A 386 8.61 -28.00 25.94
C PRO A 386 9.27 -29.31 25.49
N TYR A 387 9.97 -29.30 24.36
CA TYR A 387 10.60 -30.50 23.80
C TYR A 387 12.10 -30.61 24.09
N ASN A 388 12.71 -29.65 24.80
CA ASN A 388 14.16 -29.66 25.06
C ASN A 388 14.59 -30.94 25.80
N ALA A 389 13.90 -31.25 26.91
CA ALA A 389 14.22 -32.40 27.75
C ALA A 389 14.04 -33.74 27.00
N THR A 390 12.92 -33.90 26.30
CA THR A 390 12.62 -35.13 25.54
C THR A 390 13.61 -35.36 24.39
N LEU A 391 14.10 -34.29 23.75
CA LEU A 391 15.06 -34.38 22.66
C LEU A 391 16.53 -34.40 23.12
N GLY A 392 16.79 -34.12 24.40
CA GLY A 392 18.14 -34.00 24.93
C GLY A 392 18.96 -32.86 24.31
N LYS A 393 18.30 -31.84 23.77
CA LYS A 393 18.91 -30.68 23.11
C LYS A 393 17.98 -29.48 23.11
N GLN A 394 18.51 -28.27 22.95
CA GLN A 394 17.68 -27.10 22.66
C GLN A 394 16.95 -27.26 21.32
N SER A 395 15.64 -27.07 21.37
CA SER A 395 14.75 -27.14 20.21
C SER A 395 13.89 -25.89 20.20
N PRO A 396 13.76 -25.18 19.06
CA PRO A 396 12.90 -24.02 18.98
C PRO A 396 11.40 -24.42 18.98
N VAL A 397 11.06 -25.71 18.91
CA VAL A 397 9.67 -26.16 18.80
C VAL A 397 8.88 -25.83 20.07
N TRP A 398 7.77 -25.11 19.88
CA TRP A 398 6.81 -24.75 20.93
C TRP A 398 5.51 -25.54 20.80
N ALA A 399 4.97 -25.65 19.59
CA ALA A 399 3.77 -26.42 19.30
C ALA A 399 3.93 -27.24 18.01
N ILE A 400 3.21 -28.36 17.94
CA ILE A 400 3.27 -29.32 16.81
C ILE A 400 1.92 -29.45 16.11
N GLY A 401 1.90 -30.11 14.95
CA GLY A 401 0.67 -30.44 14.24
C GLY A 401 0.10 -29.29 13.39
N ILE A 402 0.94 -28.33 13.02
CA ILE A 402 0.52 -27.17 12.23
C ILE A 402 0.61 -27.49 10.73
N ARG A 403 -0.42 -27.13 9.97
CA ARG A 403 -0.42 -27.22 8.49
C ARG A 403 0.11 -25.94 7.85
N ASN A 404 -0.66 -24.84 7.92
CA ASN A 404 -0.26 -23.55 7.32
C ASN A 404 -0.80 -22.35 8.12
N ASN A 405 -0.25 -22.11 9.31
CA ASN A 405 -0.71 -21.06 10.22
C ASN A 405 -0.25 -19.67 9.76
N GLN A 406 -1.13 -18.92 9.10
CA GLN A 406 -0.83 -17.58 8.58
C GLN A 406 -1.26 -16.45 9.51
N GLY A 407 -2.01 -16.76 10.57
CA GLY A 407 -2.46 -15.80 11.57
C GLY A 407 -1.82 -16.01 12.94
N PHE A 408 -1.51 -14.91 13.62
CA PHE A 408 -1.30 -14.86 15.06
C PHE A 408 -2.02 -13.64 15.63
N ALA A 409 -2.61 -13.80 16.82
CA ALA A 409 -3.16 -12.70 17.59
C ALA A 409 -2.95 -12.98 19.08
N TYR A 410 -2.39 -12.03 19.80
CA TYR A 410 -2.21 -12.12 21.25
C TYR A 410 -3.26 -11.25 21.95
N ASP A 411 -3.97 -11.84 22.91
CA ASP A 411 -4.91 -11.15 23.78
C ASP A 411 -4.24 -10.90 25.14
N PRO A 412 -3.89 -9.65 25.48
CA PRO A 412 -3.22 -9.32 26.74
C PRO A 412 -4.14 -9.36 27.96
N VAL A 413 -5.47 -9.36 27.77
CA VAL A 413 -6.43 -9.47 28.88
C VAL A 413 -6.59 -10.92 29.31
N LEU A 414 -6.64 -11.83 28.33
CA LEU A 414 -6.78 -13.26 28.57
C LEU A 414 -5.44 -14.00 28.72
N ASP A 415 -4.32 -13.34 28.42
CA ASP A 415 -2.98 -13.93 28.33
C ASP A 415 -2.97 -15.17 27.41
N LYS A 416 -3.49 -15.00 26.18
CA LYS A 416 -3.64 -16.08 25.20
C LYS A 416 -3.12 -15.69 23.84
N LEU A 417 -2.27 -16.55 23.28
CA LEU A 417 -1.86 -16.50 21.88
C LEU A 417 -2.77 -17.40 21.03
N TYR A 418 -3.49 -16.79 20.10
CA TYR A 418 -4.29 -17.48 19.08
C TYR A 418 -3.48 -17.62 17.79
N GLY A 419 -3.70 -18.72 17.07
CA GLY A 419 -3.15 -18.96 15.74
C GLY A 419 -4.21 -19.56 14.81
N SER A 420 -4.10 -19.26 13.52
CA SER A 420 -4.95 -19.81 12.45
C SER A 420 -4.17 -20.14 11.20
#